data_AF-A0A645BN93-F1
#
_entry.id   AF-A0A645BN93-F1
#
_cell.length_a   1.000
_cell.length_b   1.000
_cell.length_c   1.000
_cell.angle_alpha   90.00
_cell.angle_beta   90.00
_cell.angle_gamma   90.00
#
_symmetry.space_group_name_H-M   'P 1'
#
loop_
_entity.id
_entity.type
_entity.pdbx_description
1 polymer ?
#
loop_
_entity_poly.entity_id
_entity_poly.type
_entity_poly.pdbx_seq_one_letter_code
_entity_poly.pdbx_strand_id
1 'polypeptide(L)'
;MRPVALGGYADKGEGIRMALAAGAAPAGEYGSYHAEPVDPRSTQAEAVVFIYPYGILVNKRGQRFTDEAPGTVDAHYDNIARSFADQPDGLVYVVFDAQVEDIPRWKTSLRTDVPPLQADSIEALAEQMNVPTQTLAETISQFNAACPADGGTFDAFTLDHRATQGLAIAKSHWARPLTKGPYRAYPIISSVCFTFGGLKVNPHAQVLDQDGKPMPGLYAAGETMGIYHQVYTGSTSVLRGLVFGRSAAQHVAATTPSKTALAAQAA
;
A
#
# COMPACT_ATOMS: atom_id res chain seq x y z
N MET A 1 3.91 -13.43 -2.00
CA MET A 1 3.80 -11.97 -2.17
C MET A 1 5.12 -11.42 -2.64
N ARG A 2 5.06 -10.49 -3.60
CA ARG A 2 6.25 -9.78 -4.10
C ARG A 2 6.50 -8.56 -3.20
N PRO A 3 7.74 -8.29 -2.75
CA PRO A 3 8.07 -7.05 -2.06
C PRO A 3 8.18 -5.89 -3.05
N VAL A 4 7.97 -4.67 -2.55
CA VAL A 4 8.12 -3.45 -3.35
C VAL A 4 9.55 -3.18 -3.80
N ALA A 5 10.54 -3.73 -3.09
CA ALA A 5 11.96 -3.64 -3.44
C ALA A 5 12.63 -5.01 -3.35
N LEU A 6 13.67 -5.23 -4.16
CA LEU A 6 14.41 -6.51 -4.18
C LEU A 6 15.01 -6.87 -2.81
N GLY A 7 15.42 -5.87 -2.02
CA GLY A 7 15.93 -6.08 -0.67
C GLY A 7 14.92 -6.79 0.25
N GLY A 8 13.62 -6.54 0.05
CA GLY A 8 12.55 -7.15 0.86
C GLY A 8 12.47 -8.67 0.74
N TYR A 9 13.12 -9.29 -0.26
CA TYR A 9 13.25 -10.74 -0.30
C TYR A 9 14.15 -11.28 0.81
N ALA A 10 15.07 -10.49 1.38
CA ALA A 10 15.90 -10.88 2.50
C ALA A 10 15.18 -10.73 3.86
N ASP A 11 14.08 -9.98 3.91
CA ASP A 11 13.35 -9.71 5.14
C ASP A 11 12.41 -10.88 5.50
N LYS A 12 12.96 -11.96 6.07
CA LYS A 12 12.21 -13.19 6.40
C LYS A 12 11.83 -13.31 7.88
N GLY A 13 11.98 -12.24 8.65
CA GLY A 13 11.54 -12.16 10.04
C GLY A 13 12.29 -13.06 11.01
N GLU A 14 13.55 -13.43 10.73
CA GLU A 14 14.40 -14.24 11.61
C GLU A 14 14.50 -13.63 13.01
N GLY A 15 14.76 -12.33 13.10
CA GLY A 15 14.88 -11.61 14.37
C GLY A 15 13.61 -11.70 15.21
N ILE A 16 12.44 -11.55 14.58
CA ILE A 16 11.13 -11.70 15.23
C ILE A 16 10.97 -13.13 15.74
N ARG A 17 11.23 -14.14 14.88
CA ARG A 17 11.11 -15.56 15.25
C ARG A 17 12.02 -15.95 16.41
N MET A 18 13.27 -15.47 16.42
CA MET A 18 14.22 -15.72 17.52
C MET A 18 13.71 -15.15 18.85
N ALA A 19 13.24 -13.90 18.86
CA ALA A 19 12.74 -13.28 20.08
C ALA A 19 11.45 -13.95 20.58
N LEU A 20 10.51 -14.28 19.69
CA LEU A 20 9.29 -15.02 20.05
C LEU A 20 9.63 -16.40 20.65
N ALA A 21 10.58 -17.13 20.06
CA ALA A 21 11.03 -18.41 20.58
C ALA A 21 11.71 -18.29 21.96
N ALA A 22 12.31 -17.12 22.26
CA ALA A 22 12.89 -16.81 23.56
C ALA A 22 11.87 -16.29 24.60
N GLY A 23 10.57 -16.24 24.26
CA GLY A 23 9.50 -15.83 25.18
C GLY A 23 9.02 -14.38 25.03
N ALA A 24 9.47 -13.65 24.01
CA ALA A 24 8.95 -12.32 23.72
C ALA A 24 7.45 -12.35 23.36
N ALA A 25 6.74 -11.30 23.76
CA ALA A 25 5.35 -11.09 23.37
C ALA A 25 5.22 -10.56 21.94
N PRO A 26 4.27 -11.10 21.15
CA PRO A 26 3.87 -10.48 19.88
C PRO A 26 3.06 -9.20 20.11
N ALA A 27 3.06 -8.31 19.13
CA ALA A 27 2.19 -7.15 19.03
C ALA A 27 1.84 -6.85 17.57
N GLY A 28 0.86 -5.96 17.34
CA GLY A 28 0.36 -5.66 16.01
C GLY A 28 -0.44 -6.82 15.39
N GLU A 29 -0.81 -6.65 14.13
CA GLU A 29 -1.59 -7.63 13.38
C GLU A 29 -0.70 -8.48 12.46
N TYR A 30 -0.44 -9.73 12.84
CA TYR A 30 0.42 -10.64 12.06
C TYR A 30 -0.19 -11.11 10.74
N GLY A 31 -1.51 -11.04 10.59
CA GLY A 31 -2.23 -11.42 9.37
C GLY A 31 -2.25 -10.34 8.30
N SER A 32 -1.69 -9.16 8.57
CA SER A 32 -1.76 -8.00 7.69
C SER A 32 -0.39 -7.35 7.45
N TYR A 33 -0.32 -6.55 6.39
CA TYR A 33 0.91 -5.95 5.89
C TYR A 33 0.58 -4.67 5.12
N HIS A 34 1.51 -3.73 5.11
CA HIS A 34 1.41 -2.55 4.28
C HIS A 34 1.56 -2.93 2.81
N ALA A 35 0.54 -2.65 1.99
CA ALA A 35 0.49 -3.00 0.59
C ALA A 35 0.55 -1.77 -0.31
N GLU A 36 1.30 -1.88 -1.39
CA GLU A 36 1.36 -0.87 -2.46
C GLU A 36 0.90 -1.44 -3.81
N PRO A 37 0.22 -0.63 -4.64
CA PRO A 37 -0.16 -0.99 -6.01
C PRO A 37 1.04 -0.84 -6.95
N VAL A 38 1.72 -1.95 -7.25
CA VAL A 38 2.97 -1.94 -8.04
C VAL A 38 2.76 -2.51 -9.43
N ASP A 39 3.37 -1.88 -10.44
CA ASP A 39 3.46 -2.43 -11.80
C ASP A 39 4.37 -3.67 -11.80
N PRO A 40 3.83 -4.88 -12.04
CA PRO A 40 4.61 -6.10 -11.96
C PRO A 40 5.66 -6.21 -13.07
N ARG A 41 5.55 -5.42 -14.15
CA ARG A 41 6.47 -5.46 -15.29
C ARG A 41 7.79 -4.74 -15.01
N SER A 42 7.78 -3.77 -14.10
CA SER A 42 8.97 -3.01 -13.72
C SER A 42 9.84 -3.79 -12.72
N THR A 43 11.15 -3.64 -12.83
CA THR A 43 12.12 -4.14 -11.84
C THR A 43 12.60 -3.06 -10.87
N GLN A 44 12.14 -1.81 -11.03
CA GLN A 44 12.50 -0.73 -10.12
C GLN A 44 11.90 -0.93 -8.73
N ALA A 45 12.60 -0.42 -7.72
CA ALA A 45 12.08 -0.37 -6.36
C ALA A 45 10.88 0.58 -6.29
N GLU A 46 9.79 0.10 -5.68
CA GLU A 46 8.54 0.83 -5.48
C GLU A 46 8.01 1.43 -6.79
N ALA A 47 7.89 0.60 -7.84
CA ALA A 47 7.26 0.95 -9.12
C ALA A 47 5.74 1.13 -9.00
N VAL A 48 5.33 2.00 -8.08
CA VAL A 48 3.93 2.25 -7.70
C VAL A 48 3.16 2.96 -8.81
N VAL A 49 1.86 2.69 -8.84
CA VAL A 49 0.89 3.25 -9.76
C VAL A 49 -0.30 3.78 -8.95
N PHE A 50 -0.24 5.04 -8.53
CA PHE A 50 -1.27 5.70 -7.70
C PHE A 50 -2.31 6.49 -8.52
N ILE A 51 -2.31 6.35 -9.85
CA ILE A 51 -3.24 7.10 -10.73
C ILE A 51 -4.68 6.55 -10.72
N TYR A 52 -4.91 5.39 -10.09
CA TYR A 52 -6.20 4.69 -10.09
C TYR A 52 -7.43 5.47 -9.57
N PRO A 53 -7.33 6.47 -8.70
CA PRO A 53 -8.48 7.29 -8.33
C PRO A 53 -9.10 8.04 -9.51
N TYR A 54 -8.32 8.36 -10.55
CA TYR A 54 -8.80 9.06 -11.75
C TYR A 54 -9.20 8.13 -12.91
N GLY A 55 -9.21 6.82 -12.64
CA GLY A 55 -9.69 5.79 -13.54
C GLY A 55 -10.62 4.81 -12.81
N ILE A 56 -10.65 3.58 -13.31
CA ILE A 56 -11.32 2.44 -12.67
C ILE A 56 -10.36 1.26 -12.52
N LEU A 57 -10.62 0.39 -11.55
CA LEU A 57 -9.87 -0.84 -11.31
C LEU A 57 -10.70 -2.00 -11.83
N VAL A 58 -10.14 -2.76 -12.76
CA VAL A 58 -10.77 -3.96 -13.31
C VAL A 58 -9.89 -5.17 -13.09
N ASN A 59 -10.49 -6.29 -12.74
CA ASN A 59 -9.78 -7.57 -12.64
C ASN A 59 -9.59 -8.21 -14.02
N LYS A 60 -8.94 -9.39 -14.08
CA LYS A 60 -8.74 -10.15 -15.32
C LYS A 60 -10.03 -10.58 -16.05
N ARG A 61 -11.19 -10.52 -15.37
CA ARG A 61 -12.51 -10.77 -16.00
C ARG A 61 -13.11 -9.50 -16.61
N GLY A 62 -12.44 -8.35 -16.51
CA GLY A 62 -12.93 -7.07 -17.03
C GLY A 62 -13.95 -6.39 -16.12
N GLN A 63 -14.07 -6.84 -14.86
CA GLN A 63 -15.08 -6.38 -13.91
C GLN A 63 -14.47 -5.49 -12.84
N ARG A 64 -15.18 -4.44 -12.43
CA ARG A 64 -14.90 -3.69 -11.20
C ARG A 64 -15.17 -4.56 -9.97
N PHE A 65 -14.43 -4.31 -8.89
CA PHE A 65 -14.52 -5.11 -7.65
C PHE A 65 -14.41 -4.29 -6.35
N THR A 66 -14.08 -3.00 -6.43
CA THR A 66 -13.96 -2.10 -5.28
C THR A 66 -14.32 -0.67 -5.68
N ASP A 67 -14.68 0.15 -4.70
CA ASP A 67 -14.60 1.61 -4.86
C ASP A 67 -13.12 1.99 -4.93
N GLU A 68 -12.71 2.55 -6.07
CA GLU A 68 -11.33 2.97 -6.32
C GLU A 68 -10.98 4.32 -5.70
N ALA A 69 -11.99 5.06 -5.25
CA ALA A 69 -11.84 6.39 -4.69
C ALA A 69 -12.83 6.62 -3.54
N PRO A 70 -12.75 5.84 -2.44
CA PRO A 70 -13.61 6.01 -1.25
C PRO A 70 -13.22 7.21 -0.38
N GLY A 71 -12.04 7.80 -0.61
CA GLY A 71 -11.48 8.92 0.14
C GLY A 71 -10.13 9.31 -0.46
N THR A 72 -9.29 9.99 0.32
CA THR A 72 -7.96 10.39 -0.15
C THR A 72 -7.08 9.18 -0.40
N VAL A 73 -6.21 9.26 -1.42
CA VAL A 73 -5.38 8.13 -1.86
C VAL A 73 -4.57 7.59 -0.69
N ASP A 74 -3.89 8.47 0.02
CA ASP A 74 -2.99 8.20 1.15
C ASP A 74 -3.67 7.45 2.32
N ALA A 75 -4.99 7.60 2.48
CA ALA A 75 -5.74 6.92 3.53
C ALA A 75 -6.25 5.52 3.11
N HIS A 76 -6.38 5.26 1.81
CA HIS A 76 -7.10 4.08 1.31
C HIS A 76 -6.29 3.14 0.41
N TYR A 77 -5.15 3.57 -0.14
CA TYR A 77 -4.36 2.75 -1.07
C TYR A 77 -3.95 1.40 -0.49
N ASP A 78 -3.65 1.38 0.80
CA ASP A 78 -3.20 0.20 1.53
C ASP A 78 -4.27 -0.92 1.53
N ASN A 79 -5.51 -0.58 1.91
CA ASN A 79 -6.64 -1.51 1.89
C ASN A 79 -7.00 -1.93 0.46
N ILE A 80 -7.03 -0.98 -0.48
CA ILE A 80 -7.34 -1.26 -1.88
C ILE A 80 -6.30 -2.21 -2.47
N ALA A 81 -5.00 -1.94 -2.28
CA ALA A 81 -3.93 -2.78 -2.78
C ALA A 81 -3.94 -4.18 -2.17
N ARG A 82 -4.33 -4.35 -0.89
CA ARG A 82 -4.53 -5.69 -0.30
C ARG A 82 -5.63 -6.48 -0.99
N SER A 83 -6.74 -5.85 -1.36
CA SER A 83 -7.87 -6.53 -2.03
C SER A 83 -7.52 -7.13 -3.40
N PHE A 84 -6.38 -6.74 -3.99
CA PHE A 84 -5.94 -7.31 -5.27
C PHE A 84 -5.59 -8.78 -5.14
N ALA A 85 -5.14 -9.24 -3.96
CA ALA A 85 -4.83 -10.63 -3.69
C ALA A 85 -6.07 -11.55 -3.84
N ASP A 86 -7.28 -11.01 -3.67
CA ASP A 86 -8.54 -11.73 -3.82
C ASP A 86 -9.02 -11.78 -5.28
N GLN A 87 -8.36 -11.07 -6.19
CA GLN A 87 -8.66 -11.08 -7.62
C GLN A 87 -7.91 -12.21 -8.34
N PRO A 88 -8.40 -12.67 -9.51
CA PRO A 88 -7.72 -13.72 -10.28
C PRO A 88 -6.24 -13.41 -10.52
N ASP A 89 -5.37 -14.33 -10.10
CA ASP A 89 -3.91 -14.24 -10.18
C ASP A 89 -3.29 -13.07 -9.42
N GLY A 90 -4.04 -12.40 -8.54
CA GLY A 90 -3.57 -11.22 -7.82
C GLY A 90 -3.33 -9.99 -8.73
N LEU A 91 -3.80 -10.05 -9.98
CA LEU A 91 -3.53 -9.07 -11.02
C LEU A 91 -4.80 -8.26 -11.35
N VAL A 92 -4.66 -6.95 -11.29
CA VAL A 92 -5.71 -6.01 -11.68
C VAL A 92 -5.13 -4.97 -12.63
N TYR A 93 -6.00 -4.24 -13.31
CA TYR A 93 -5.61 -3.14 -14.19
C TYR A 93 -6.27 -1.86 -13.72
N VAL A 94 -5.50 -0.79 -13.61
CA VAL A 94 -6.07 0.55 -13.66
C VAL A 94 -6.31 0.91 -15.12
N VAL A 95 -7.55 1.26 -15.45
CA VAL A 95 -7.96 1.73 -16.78
C VAL A 95 -8.38 3.19 -16.67
N PHE A 96 -7.82 4.04 -17.53
CA PHE A 96 -8.07 5.49 -17.56
C PHE A 96 -7.93 6.01 -18.99
N ASP A 97 -8.34 7.25 -19.22
CA ASP A 97 -8.38 7.85 -20.55
C ASP A 97 -7.56 9.16 -20.63
N ALA A 98 -7.62 9.83 -21.77
CA ALA A 98 -6.83 11.04 -22.03
C ALA A 98 -7.25 12.24 -21.17
N GLN A 99 -8.38 12.21 -20.47
CA GLN A 99 -8.77 13.30 -19.55
C GLN A 99 -7.85 13.37 -18.33
N VAL A 100 -7.00 12.37 -18.06
CA VAL A 100 -5.97 12.46 -17.02
C VAL A 100 -5.00 13.62 -17.28
N GLU A 101 -4.82 14.02 -18.54
CA GLU A 101 -3.92 15.12 -18.92
C GLU A 101 -4.41 16.49 -18.43
N ASP A 102 -5.69 16.61 -18.05
CA ASP A 102 -6.24 17.82 -17.44
C ASP A 102 -5.73 18.01 -15.99
N ILE A 103 -5.12 16.98 -15.40
CA ILE A 103 -4.59 16.99 -14.04
C ILE A 103 -3.11 17.42 -14.07
N PRO A 104 -2.75 18.56 -13.47
CA PRO A 104 -1.37 19.01 -13.41
C PRO A 104 -0.46 17.96 -12.75
N ARG A 105 0.68 17.68 -13.40
CA ARG A 105 1.71 16.78 -12.87
C ARG A 105 1.22 15.36 -12.55
N TRP A 106 0.12 14.88 -13.15
CA TRP A 106 -0.44 13.54 -12.87
C TRP A 106 0.60 12.40 -12.89
N LYS A 107 1.62 12.52 -13.75
CA LYS A 107 2.75 11.59 -13.88
C LYS A 107 3.57 11.41 -12.60
N THR A 108 3.52 12.33 -11.63
CA THR A 108 4.18 12.14 -10.32
C THR A 108 3.54 11.02 -9.50
N SER A 109 2.32 10.60 -9.86
CA SER A 109 1.62 9.46 -9.26
C SER A 109 2.11 8.11 -9.81
N LEU A 110 3.08 8.12 -10.73
CA LEU A 110 3.63 6.95 -11.38
C LEU A 110 5.14 6.87 -11.12
N ARG A 111 5.61 5.74 -10.58
CA ARG A 111 7.05 5.46 -10.41
C ARG A 111 7.54 4.32 -11.30
N THR A 112 6.64 3.59 -11.94
CA THR A 112 7.01 2.60 -12.98
C THR A 112 7.73 3.28 -14.16
N ASP A 113 8.79 2.65 -14.64
CA ASP A 113 9.53 2.99 -15.87
C ASP A 113 8.91 2.37 -17.12
N VAL A 114 7.94 1.47 -16.97
CA VAL A 114 7.27 0.83 -18.09
C VAL A 114 6.11 1.74 -18.53
N PRO A 115 5.94 2.03 -19.83
CA PRO A 115 4.78 2.80 -20.30
C PRO A 115 3.46 2.04 -20.08
N PRO A 116 2.30 2.74 -20.08
CA PRO A 116 1.02 2.07 -20.02
C PRO A 116 0.80 1.28 -21.32
N LEU A 117 -0.02 0.24 -21.24
CA LEU A 117 -0.72 -0.24 -22.43
C LEU A 117 -1.58 0.91 -22.96
N GLN A 118 -1.63 1.10 -24.29
CA GLN A 118 -2.35 2.22 -24.88
C GLN A 118 -3.04 1.78 -26.17
N ALA A 119 -4.31 2.18 -26.32
CA ALA A 119 -5.08 1.93 -27.54
C ALA A 119 -6.11 3.04 -27.77
N ASP A 120 -6.56 3.18 -29.02
CA ASP A 120 -7.56 4.19 -29.39
C ASP A 120 -9.01 3.76 -29.10
N SER A 121 -9.22 2.48 -28.78
CA SER A 121 -10.52 1.92 -28.41
C SER A 121 -10.43 0.97 -27.21
N ILE A 122 -11.56 0.73 -26.54
CA ILE A 122 -11.65 -0.18 -25.40
C ILE A 122 -11.39 -1.63 -25.83
N GLU A 123 -11.83 -2.01 -27.03
CA GLU A 123 -11.66 -3.36 -27.57
C GLU A 123 -10.19 -3.68 -27.80
N ALA A 124 -9.46 -2.77 -28.46
CA ALA A 124 -8.03 -2.91 -28.67
C ALA A 124 -7.25 -2.89 -27.35
N LEU A 125 -7.70 -2.11 -26.35
CA LEU A 125 -7.09 -2.12 -25.02
C LEU A 125 -7.33 -3.46 -24.30
N ALA A 126 -8.54 -4.01 -24.39
CA ALA A 126 -8.90 -5.30 -23.80
C ALA A 126 -8.05 -6.44 -24.35
N GLU A 127 -7.81 -6.44 -25.66
CA GLU A 127 -6.92 -7.39 -26.33
C GLU A 127 -5.49 -7.30 -25.79
N GLN A 128 -4.93 -6.09 -25.66
CA GLN A 128 -3.59 -5.90 -25.07
C GLN A 128 -3.52 -6.33 -23.61
N MET A 129 -4.61 -6.14 -22.85
CA MET A 129 -4.72 -6.56 -21.45
C MET A 129 -4.97 -8.07 -21.30
N ASN A 130 -5.32 -8.78 -22.38
CA ASN A 130 -5.84 -10.15 -22.36
C ASN A 130 -7.05 -10.30 -21.40
N VAL A 131 -7.97 -9.34 -21.48
CA VAL A 131 -9.22 -9.27 -20.71
C VAL A 131 -10.41 -9.48 -21.66
N PRO A 132 -11.51 -10.14 -21.25
CA PRO A 132 -12.68 -10.31 -22.11
C PRO A 132 -13.24 -8.98 -22.63
N THR A 133 -13.11 -8.76 -23.94
CA THR A 133 -13.47 -7.50 -24.61
C THR A 133 -14.89 -7.05 -24.31
N GLN A 134 -15.86 -7.96 -24.44
CA GLN A 134 -17.26 -7.65 -24.20
C GLN A 134 -17.51 -7.22 -22.75
N THR A 135 -16.96 -7.95 -21.77
CA THR A 135 -17.15 -7.65 -20.35
C THR A 135 -16.51 -6.32 -19.94
N LEU A 136 -15.33 -5.99 -20.50
CA LEU A 136 -14.70 -4.70 -20.24
C LEU A 136 -15.51 -3.55 -20.85
N ALA A 137 -15.98 -3.70 -22.10
CA ALA A 137 -16.81 -2.70 -22.77
C ALA A 137 -18.12 -2.45 -22.01
N GLU A 138 -18.80 -3.51 -21.56
CA GLU A 138 -19.99 -3.42 -20.72
C GLU A 138 -19.72 -2.71 -19.39
N THR A 139 -18.60 -3.04 -18.72
CA THR A 139 -18.20 -2.41 -17.46
C THR A 139 -17.95 -0.91 -17.62
N ILE A 140 -17.24 -0.51 -18.68
CA ILE A 140 -16.96 0.90 -18.96
C ILE A 140 -18.24 1.64 -19.37
N SER A 141 -19.10 1.01 -20.18
CA SER A 141 -20.39 1.58 -20.55
C SER A 141 -21.29 1.84 -19.34
N GLN A 142 -21.41 0.86 -18.43
CA GLN A 142 -22.15 1.00 -17.18
C GLN A 142 -21.56 2.08 -16.27
N PHE A 143 -20.23 2.10 -16.12
CA PHE A 143 -19.55 3.12 -15.33
C PHE A 143 -19.81 4.53 -15.89
N ASN A 144 -19.65 4.71 -17.20
CA ASN A 144 -19.85 5.99 -17.88
C ASN A 144 -21.31 6.48 -17.73
N ALA A 145 -22.29 5.58 -17.86
CA ALA A 145 -23.71 5.91 -17.68
C ALA A 145 -24.07 6.29 -16.24
N ALA A 146 -23.31 5.78 -15.27
CA ALA A 146 -23.48 6.08 -13.85
C ALA A 146 -22.72 7.34 -13.40
N CYS A 147 -21.79 7.86 -14.21
CA CYS A 147 -21.10 9.11 -13.90
C CYS A 147 -22.09 10.29 -13.92
N PRO A 148 -21.92 11.29 -13.02
CA PRO A 148 -22.76 12.49 -13.03
C PRO A 148 -22.71 13.21 -14.38
N ALA A 149 -23.88 13.47 -14.96
CA ALA A 149 -24.03 14.15 -16.26
C ALA A 149 -23.56 15.63 -16.21
N ASP A 150 -23.64 16.28 -15.04
CA ASP A 150 -23.35 17.69 -14.82
C ASP A 150 -23.31 18.02 -13.30
N GLY A 151 -22.44 18.94 -12.86
CA GLY A 151 -22.66 19.69 -11.60
C GLY A 151 -21.66 19.63 -10.43
N GLY A 152 -20.56 18.89 -10.50
CA GLY A 152 -19.46 19.01 -9.52
C GLY A 152 -18.21 19.55 -10.18
N THR A 153 -17.56 20.58 -9.62
CA THR A 153 -16.22 20.97 -10.09
C THR A 153 -15.30 19.78 -9.86
N PHE A 154 -14.85 19.14 -10.95
CA PHE A 154 -13.78 18.17 -10.84
C PHE A 154 -12.58 18.89 -10.24
N ASP A 155 -12.17 18.47 -9.06
CA ASP A 155 -10.96 18.94 -8.41
C ASP A 155 -10.15 17.72 -8.02
N ALA A 156 -9.06 17.51 -8.75
CA ALA A 156 -8.17 16.39 -8.52
C ALA A 156 -7.53 16.40 -7.12
N PHE A 157 -7.46 17.56 -6.46
CA PHE A 157 -6.70 17.73 -5.22
C PHE A 157 -7.56 17.85 -3.97
N THR A 158 -8.89 17.78 -4.10
CA THR A 158 -9.82 17.76 -2.97
C THR A 158 -10.85 16.65 -3.13
N LEU A 159 -11.52 16.27 -2.03
CA LEU A 159 -12.63 15.33 -2.08
C LEU A 159 -13.82 16.01 -2.76
N ASP A 160 -13.97 15.78 -4.07
CA ASP A 160 -14.95 16.47 -4.91
C ASP A 160 -16.39 15.92 -4.80
N HIS A 161 -16.55 14.83 -4.04
CA HIS A 161 -17.80 14.06 -3.91
C HIS A 161 -18.49 13.73 -5.24
N ARG A 162 -17.72 13.70 -6.33
CA ARG A 162 -18.23 13.39 -7.66
C ARG A 162 -18.41 11.89 -7.78
N ALA A 163 -19.54 11.39 -7.29
CA ALA A 163 -19.81 9.97 -7.13
C ALA A 163 -20.67 9.39 -8.26
N THR A 164 -20.45 8.12 -8.61
CA THR A 164 -21.35 7.38 -9.51
C THR A 164 -22.69 7.07 -8.85
N GLN A 165 -23.77 6.99 -9.64
CA GLN A 165 -25.10 6.63 -9.16
C GLN A 165 -25.60 5.31 -9.78
N GLY A 166 -26.27 4.47 -8.98
CA GLY A 166 -26.94 3.25 -9.48
C GLY A 166 -26.03 2.07 -9.80
N LEU A 167 -24.73 2.13 -9.47
CA LEU A 167 -23.83 0.98 -9.55
C LEU A 167 -23.85 0.15 -8.26
N ALA A 168 -23.71 -1.16 -8.40
CA ALA A 168 -23.52 -2.06 -7.25
C ALA A 168 -22.23 -1.73 -6.47
N ILE A 169 -21.19 -1.30 -7.19
CA ILE A 169 -19.93 -0.81 -6.63
C ILE A 169 -19.87 0.68 -6.96
N ALA A 170 -20.06 1.53 -5.95
CA ALA A 170 -19.92 2.96 -6.13
C ALA A 170 -18.46 3.33 -6.43
N LYS A 171 -18.28 4.48 -7.07
CA LYS A 171 -17.05 5.27 -6.98
C LYS A 171 -17.42 6.56 -6.26
N SER A 172 -16.85 6.81 -5.09
CA SER A 172 -17.32 7.90 -4.21
C SER A 172 -16.79 9.27 -4.59
N HIS A 173 -15.64 9.34 -5.27
CA HIS A 173 -14.97 10.58 -5.66
C HIS A 173 -14.37 10.50 -7.07
N TRP A 174 -14.15 11.67 -7.70
CA TRP A 174 -13.48 11.83 -8.99
C TRP A 174 -14.08 11.00 -10.14
N ALA A 175 -15.37 10.68 -10.10
CA ALA A 175 -16.03 9.94 -11.17
C ALA A 175 -16.20 10.81 -12.42
N ARG A 176 -15.41 10.52 -13.46
CA ARG A 176 -15.55 11.06 -14.81
C ARG A 176 -15.75 9.91 -15.79
N PRO A 177 -16.63 10.05 -16.80
CA PRO A 177 -16.79 9.02 -17.81
C PRO A 177 -15.49 8.85 -18.60
N LEU A 178 -15.11 7.61 -18.92
CA LEU A 178 -13.97 7.27 -19.75
C LEU A 178 -14.41 7.26 -21.22
N THR A 179 -14.32 8.40 -21.89
CA THR A 179 -14.88 8.62 -23.24
C THR A 179 -13.90 9.26 -24.21
N LYS A 180 -12.69 9.63 -23.76
CA LYS A 180 -11.71 10.36 -24.57
C LYS A 180 -10.43 9.55 -24.75
N GLY A 181 -10.26 8.97 -25.94
CA GLY A 181 -9.02 8.28 -26.32
C GLY A 181 -7.79 9.21 -26.36
N PRO A 182 -6.56 8.65 -26.30
CA PRO A 182 -6.30 7.22 -26.16
C PRO A 182 -6.63 6.70 -24.75
N TYR A 183 -7.09 5.45 -24.68
CA TYR A 183 -7.31 4.72 -23.44
C TYR A 183 -6.02 4.03 -23.02
N ARG A 184 -5.79 3.99 -21.70
CA ARG A 184 -4.54 3.50 -21.11
C ARG A 184 -4.82 2.54 -19.98
N ALA A 185 -3.91 1.57 -19.83
CA ALA A 185 -3.94 0.66 -18.70
C ALA A 185 -2.56 0.35 -18.13
N TYR A 186 -2.48 0.25 -16.81
CA TYR A 186 -1.34 -0.33 -16.11
C TYR A 186 -1.78 -1.62 -15.40
N PRO A 187 -1.08 -2.75 -15.60
CA PRO A 187 -1.23 -3.88 -14.69
C PRO A 187 -0.66 -3.49 -13.33
N ILE A 188 -1.34 -3.85 -12.27
CA ILE A 188 -0.90 -3.61 -10.89
C ILE A 188 -1.20 -4.85 -10.03
N ILE A 189 -0.33 -5.11 -9.06
CA ILE A 189 -0.46 -6.19 -8.08
C ILE A 189 -0.33 -5.64 -6.66
N SER A 190 -0.76 -6.43 -5.68
CA SER A 190 -0.42 -6.18 -4.27
C SER A 190 1.05 -6.49 -4.02
N SER A 191 1.84 -5.50 -3.63
CA SER A 191 3.22 -5.70 -3.20
C SER A 191 3.42 -5.30 -1.75
N VAL A 192 4.19 -6.10 -1.00
CA VAL A 192 4.42 -5.88 0.43
C VAL A 192 5.55 -4.88 0.65
N CYS A 193 5.30 -3.87 1.50
CA CYS A 193 6.32 -2.96 2.02
C CYS A 193 6.86 -3.48 3.35
N PHE A 194 5.98 -3.69 4.33
CA PHE A 194 6.34 -4.20 5.67
C PHE A 194 5.15 -4.88 6.34
N THR A 195 5.40 -5.73 7.33
CA THR A 195 4.36 -6.40 8.12
C THR A 195 3.83 -5.51 9.25
N PHE A 196 2.56 -5.69 9.61
CA PHE A 196 1.96 -4.94 10.74
C PHE A 196 2.34 -5.53 12.10
N GLY A 197 2.45 -6.86 12.14
CA GLY A 197 2.87 -7.62 13.32
C GLY A 197 4.39 -7.62 13.54
N GLY A 198 4.77 -7.81 14.80
CA GLY A 198 6.16 -7.90 15.24
C GLY A 198 6.23 -8.01 16.77
N LEU A 199 7.36 -7.60 17.34
CA LEU A 199 7.62 -7.70 18.78
C LEU A 199 6.93 -6.56 19.55
N LYS A 200 6.41 -6.88 20.73
CA LYS A 200 5.91 -5.89 21.69
C LYS A 200 7.10 -5.21 22.38
N VAL A 201 7.07 -3.88 22.43
CA VAL A 201 8.10 -3.09 23.13
C VAL A 201 7.49 -2.04 24.04
N ASN A 202 8.27 -1.55 25.01
CA ASN A 202 7.93 -0.37 25.80
C ASN A 202 8.46 0.93 25.15
N PRO A 203 8.18 2.13 25.71
CA PRO A 203 8.68 3.41 25.16
C PRO A 203 10.21 3.55 25.09
N HIS A 204 10.95 2.69 25.78
CA HIS A 204 12.42 2.61 25.73
C HIS A 204 12.94 1.60 24.69
N ALA A 205 12.04 1.08 23.84
CA ALA A 205 12.33 0.06 22.83
C ALA A 205 12.80 -1.30 23.38
N GLN A 206 12.62 -1.56 24.68
CA GLN A 206 12.90 -2.87 25.26
C GLN A 206 11.79 -3.85 24.84
N VAL A 207 12.19 -5.04 24.40
CA VAL A 207 11.24 -6.12 24.09
C VAL A 207 10.58 -6.60 25.39
N LEU A 208 9.28 -6.81 25.34
CA LEU A 208 8.50 -7.32 26.47
C LEU A 208 8.25 -8.82 26.32
N ASP A 209 8.26 -9.54 27.43
CA ASP A 209 7.80 -10.94 27.50
C ASP A 209 6.27 -11.03 27.54
N GLN A 210 5.74 -12.26 27.63
CA GLN A 210 4.31 -12.56 27.70
C GLN A 210 3.62 -11.95 28.94
N ASP A 211 4.37 -11.71 30.03
CA ASP A 211 3.87 -11.06 31.25
C ASP A 211 3.95 -9.53 31.17
N GLY A 212 4.49 -8.99 30.06
CA GLY A 212 4.70 -7.56 29.87
C GLY A 212 5.94 -7.00 30.56
N LYS A 213 6.86 -7.85 31.02
CA LYS A 213 8.12 -7.42 31.66
C LYS A 213 9.21 -7.23 30.59
N PRO A 214 10.09 -6.22 30.74
CA PRO A 214 11.22 -6.06 29.84
C PRO A 214 12.16 -7.27 29.88
N MET A 215 12.51 -7.79 28.71
CA MET A 215 13.54 -8.81 28.55
C MET A 215 14.92 -8.15 28.64
N PRO A 216 15.75 -8.46 29.66
CA PRO A 216 17.01 -7.77 29.88
C PRO A 216 17.95 -7.88 28.67
N GLY A 217 18.47 -6.74 28.21
CA GLY A 217 19.42 -6.67 27.09
C GLY A 217 18.80 -6.83 25.69
N LEU A 218 17.49 -7.06 25.58
CA LEU A 218 16.82 -7.22 24.28
C LEU A 218 16.00 -5.99 23.90
N TYR A 219 16.33 -5.41 22.75
CA TYR A 219 15.67 -4.22 22.20
C TYR A 219 15.22 -4.49 20.76
N ALA A 220 14.14 -3.84 20.34
CA ALA A 220 13.65 -3.90 18.97
C ALA A 220 13.27 -2.50 18.47
N ALA A 221 13.57 -2.22 17.21
CA ALA A 221 13.28 -0.96 16.55
C ALA A 221 12.87 -1.20 15.10
N GLY A 222 12.12 -0.26 14.52
CA GLY A 222 11.67 -0.36 13.13
C GLY A 222 10.70 -1.51 12.91
N GLU A 223 10.80 -2.16 11.75
CA GLU A 223 9.84 -3.16 11.27
C GLU A 223 9.82 -4.46 12.07
N THR A 224 10.80 -4.67 12.95
CA THR A 224 10.80 -5.78 13.91
C THR A 224 9.74 -5.63 15.00
N MET A 225 9.21 -4.42 15.21
CA MET A 225 8.17 -4.14 16.21
C MET A 225 6.77 -4.20 15.60
N GLY A 226 5.80 -4.73 16.34
CA GLY A 226 4.40 -4.73 15.92
C GLY A 226 3.62 -3.57 16.51
N ILE A 227 3.20 -2.61 15.69
CA ILE A 227 2.47 -1.40 16.16
C ILE A 227 1.20 -1.08 15.36
N TYR A 228 0.94 -1.79 14.27
CA TYR A 228 -0.17 -1.50 13.37
C TYR A 228 -1.28 -2.55 13.50
N HIS A 229 -2.51 -2.08 13.40
CA HIS A 229 -3.72 -2.87 13.33
C HIS A 229 -4.63 -2.25 12.28
N GLN A 230 -5.11 -3.06 11.34
CA GLN A 230 -6.03 -2.70 10.23
C GLN A 230 -5.49 -1.67 9.22
N VAL A 231 -5.01 -0.53 9.69
CA VAL A 231 -4.56 0.60 8.88
C VAL A 231 -3.19 1.08 9.35
N TYR A 232 -2.32 1.34 8.38
CA TYR A 232 -1.07 2.05 8.57
C TYR A 232 -1.29 3.56 8.38
N THR A 233 -0.97 4.36 9.40
CA THR A 233 -0.91 5.82 9.24
C THR A 233 0.39 6.21 8.54
N GLY A 234 0.27 6.85 7.38
CA GLY A 234 1.41 7.27 6.55
C GLY A 234 2.54 7.93 7.32
N SER A 235 3.78 7.69 6.89
CA SER A 235 5.04 8.15 7.50
C SER A 235 5.40 7.54 8.86
N THR A 236 4.50 6.82 9.54
CA THR A 236 4.83 6.32 10.89
C THR A 236 5.85 5.17 10.92
N SER A 237 6.02 4.42 9.82
CA SER A 237 6.95 3.27 9.76
C SER A 237 8.41 3.73 9.80
N VAL A 238 8.74 4.77 9.00
CA VAL A 238 10.07 5.40 9.05
C VAL A 238 10.32 6.09 10.39
N LEU A 239 9.29 6.74 10.95
CA LEU A 239 9.38 7.35 12.27
C LEU A 239 9.60 6.32 13.38
N ARG A 240 8.98 5.13 13.29
CA ARG A 240 9.20 4.03 14.24
C ARG A 240 10.67 3.60 14.25
N GLY A 241 11.31 3.48 13.08
CA GLY A 241 12.75 3.19 13.00
C GLY A 241 13.59 4.28 13.68
N LEU A 242 13.36 5.55 13.32
CA LEU A 242 14.12 6.68 13.84
C LEU A 242 13.95 6.87 15.35
N VAL A 243 12.70 6.88 15.82
CA VAL A 243 12.35 7.16 17.23
C VAL A 243 12.79 6.03 18.14
N PHE A 244 12.38 4.78 17.85
CA PHE A 244 12.70 3.67 18.74
C PHE A 244 14.16 3.25 18.67
N GLY A 245 14.83 3.42 17.53
CA GLY A 245 16.28 3.24 17.45
C GLY A 245 17.02 4.21 18.35
N ARG A 246 16.61 5.49 18.37
CA ARG A 246 17.17 6.50 19.28
C ARG A 246 16.82 6.22 20.75
N SER A 247 15.57 5.85 21.05
CA SER A 247 15.14 5.51 22.41
C SER A 247 15.91 4.31 22.97
N ALA A 248 16.13 3.26 22.16
CA ALA A 248 16.94 2.11 22.53
C ALA A 248 18.36 2.55 22.93
N ALA A 249 19.02 3.33 22.07
CA ALA A 249 20.38 3.79 22.30
C ALA A 249 20.50 4.66 23.57
N GLN A 250 19.56 5.58 23.80
CA GLN A 250 19.53 6.42 24.99
C GLN A 250 19.32 5.61 26.27
N HIS A 251 18.41 4.64 26.25
CA HIS A 251 18.18 3.76 27.40
C HIS A 251 19.43 2.92 27.70
N VAL A 252 20.00 2.26 26.69
CA VAL A 252 21.22 1.46 26.84
C VAL A 252 22.35 2.30 27.44
N ALA A 253 22.57 3.52 26.94
CA ALA A 253 23.61 4.41 27.45
C ALA A 253 23.38 4.84 28.91
N ALA A 254 22.12 5.01 29.34
CA ALA A 254 21.78 5.40 30.69
C ALA A 254 21.84 4.23 31.70
N THR A 255 21.58 3.00 31.26
CA THR A 255 21.50 1.83 32.14
C THR A 255 22.72 0.92 32.12
N THR A 256 23.63 1.12 31.15
CA THR A 256 24.89 0.38 31.11
C THR A 256 25.89 1.07 32.04
N PRO A 257 26.34 0.44 33.15
CA PRO A 257 27.37 1.03 33.99
C PRO A 257 28.62 1.31 33.17
N SER A 258 29.24 2.47 33.38
CA SER A 258 30.48 2.82 32.67
C SER A 258 31.54 1.74 32.93
N LYS A 259 32.45 1.52 31.97
CA LYS A 259 33.59 0.61 32.14
C LYS A 259 34.38 0.90 33.42
N THR A 260 34.39 2.15 33.88
CA THR A 260 35.02 2.59 35.13
C THR A 260 34.28 2.10 36.37
N ALA A 261 32.94 2.01 36.33
CA ALA A 261 32.12 1.53 37.43
C ALA A 261 32.17 0.00 37.58
N LEU A 262 32.27 -0.74 36.46
CA LEU A 262 32.45 -2.20 36.48
C LEU A 262 33.83 -2.62 37.02
N ALA A 263 34.89 -1.85 36.73
CA ALA A 263 36.23 -2.10 37.26
C ALA A 263 36.31 -1.84 38.78
N ALA A 264 35.57 -0.85 39.30
CA ALA A 264 35.51 -0.54 40.73
C ALA A 264 34.67 -1.52 41.55
N GLN A 265 33.78 -2.30 40.93
CA GLN A 265 33.01 -3.37 41.58
C GLN A 265 33.73 -4.73 41.57
N ALA A 266 34.79 -4.87 40.77
CA ALA A 266 35.59 -6.08 40.65
C ALA A 266 36.91 -6.03 41.47
N ALA A 267 37.14 -4.95 42.21
CA ALA A 267 38.27 -4.74 43.13
C ALA A 267 37.77 -4.73 44.57
#